data_AF-A0A356TPH8-F1
#
_entry.id   AF-A0A356TPH8-F1
#
_cell.length_a   1.000
_cell.length_b   1.000
_cell.length_c   1.000
_cell.angle_alpha   90.00
_cell.angle_beta   90.00
_cell.angle_gamma   90.00
#
_symmetry.space_group_name_H-M   'P 1'
#
loop_
_entity.id
_entity.type
_entity.pdbx_description
1 polymer ?
#
loop_
_entity_poly.entity_id
_entity_poly.type
_entity_poly.pdbx_seq_one_letter_code
_entity_poly.pdbx_strand_id
1 'polypeptide(L)'
;MGVILYESLTGRLPFEAESVGELFVKIGAGECVPLRMRRPDLDDDWCEIVHRAFHRDPDVRYPTSEALRRDLVPLGSGGTKKRARTISDSGRSTIG
;
A
#
# COMPACT_ATOMS: atom_id res chain seq x y z
N MET A 1 -3.14 11.31 4.23
CA MET A 1 -2.33 11.40 3.00
C MET A 1 -2.50 10.17 2.12
N GLY A 2 -2.32 8.93 2.62
CA GLY A 2 -2.47 7.72 1.79
C GLY A 2 -3.83 7.55 1.10
N VAL A 3 -4.94 7.88 1.77
CA VAL A 3 -6.29 7.80 1.18
C VAL A 3 -6.45 8.72 -0.03
N ILE A 4 -5.97 9.97 0.06
CA ILE A 4 -6.04 10.95 -1.04
C ILE A 4 -5.18 10.50 -2.22
N LEU A 5 -4.01 9.90 -1.95
CA LEU A 5 -3.18 9.32 -3.00
C LEU A 5 -3.91 8.16 -3.71
N TYR A 6 -4.52 7.25 -2.95
CA TYR A 6 -5.32 6.16 -3.51
C TYR A 6 -6.45 6.71 -4.41
N GLU A 7 -7.18 7.72 -3.91
CA GLU A 7 -8.26 8.37 -4.65
C GLU A 7 -7.74 9.08 -5.91
N SER A 8 -6.60 9.76 -5.85
CA SER A 8 -6.00 10.42 -7.02
C SER A 8 -5.61 9.42 -8.13
N LEU A 9 -5.22 8.20 -7.75
CA LEU A 9 -4.85 7.14 -8.70
C LEU A 9 -6.07 6.41 -9.28
N THR A 10 -7.16 6.31 -8.53
CA THR A 10 -8.30 5.43 -8.88
C THR A 10 -9.59 6.18 -9.19
N GLY A 11 -9.67 7.47 -8.82
CA GLY A 11 -10.90 8.26 -8.79
C GLY A 11 -11.92 7.78 -7.73
N ARG A 12 -11.54 6.89 -6.81
CA ARG A 12 -12.44 6.27 -5.83
C ARG A 12 -11.76 6.15 -4.46
N LEU A 13 -12.57 6.14 -3.40
CA LEU A 13 -12.06 5.92 -2.05
C LEU A 13 -11.68 4.44 -1.83
N PRO A 14 -10.72 4.16 -0.94
CA PRO A 14 -10.35 2.79 -0.57
C PRO A 14 -11.42 2.10 0.29
N PHE A 15 -12.25 2.85 1.00
CA PHE A 15 -13.33 2.33 1.84
C PHE A 15 -14.68 2.79 1.28
N GLU A 16 -15.54 1.85 0.94
CA GLU A 16 -16.90 2.08 0.45
C GLU A 16 -17.89 1.45 1.45
N ALA A 17 -18.91 2.20 1.86
CA ALA A 17 -19.91 1.79 2.86
C ALA A 17 -21.23 2.52 2.64
N GLU A 18 -22.34 1.91 3.06
CA GLU A 18 -23.69 2.47 2.92
C GLU A 18 -24.07 3.38 4.10
N SER A 19 -23.31 3.30 5.19
CA SER A 19 -23.50 4.14 6.38
C SER A 19 -22.18 4.57 7.01
N VAL A 20 -22.23 5.66 7.78
CA VAL A 20 -21.07 6.17 8.54
C VAL A 20 -20.57 5.15 9.56
N GLY A 21 -21.49 4.40 10.21
CA GLY A 21 -21.12 3.36 11.17
C GLY A 21 -20.33 2.23 10.52
N GLU A 22 -20.80 1.73 9.37
CA GLU A 22 -20.11 0.71 8.60
C GLU A 22 -18.75 1.21 8.09
N LEU A 23 -18.65 2.47 7.65
CA LEU A 23 -17.39 3.08 7.23
C LEU A 23 -16.35 3.04 8.36
N PHE A 24 -16.73 3.42 9.59
CA PHE A 24 -15.82 3.35 10.73
C PHE A 24 -15.39 1.92 11.05
N VAL A 25 -16.28 0.94 10.94
CA VAL A 25 -15.95 -0.48 11.10
C VAL A 25 -14.90 -0.90 10.07
N LYS A 26 -15.10 -0.60 8.79
CA LYS A 26 -14.14 -0.94 7.72
C LYS A 26 -12.80 -0.25 7.89
N ILE A 27 -12.79 1.02 8.27
CA ILE A 27 -11.55 1.76 8.57
C ILE A 27 -10.82 1.11 9.75
N GLY A 28 -11.53 0.77 10.84
CA GLY A 28 -10.95 0.10 12.01
C GLY A 28 -10.40 -1.30 11.70
N ALA A 29 -11.11 -2.05 10.86
CA ALA A 29 -10.71 -3.38 10.40
C ALA A 29 -9.57 -3.33 9.36
N GLY A 30 -9.35 -2.19 8.69
CA GLY A 30 -8.43 -2.09 7.56
C GLY A 30 -8.95 -2.76 6.28
N GLU A 31 -10.27 -2.97 6.19
CA GLU A 31 -10.93 -3.60 5.05
C GLU A 31 -11.11 -2.59 3.91
N CYS A 32 -10.03 -2.34 3.17
CA CYS A 32 -10.05 -1.51 1.98
C CYS A 32 -10.15 -2.34 0.69
N VAL A 33 -10.64 -1.71 -0.37
CA VAL A 33 -10.49 -2.22 -1.74
C VAL A 33 -9.01 -2.15 -2.12
N PRO A 34 -8.37 -3.27 -2.51
CA PRO A 34 -6.98 -3.26 -2.94
C PRO A 34 -6.75 -2.40 -4.19
N LEU A 35 -5.71 -1.56 -4.20
CA LEU A 35 -5.35 -0.71 -5.34
C LEU A 35 -5.28 -1.50 -6.66
N ARG A 36 -4.66 -2.69 -6.66
CA ARG A 36 -4.56 -3.59 -7.82
C ARG A 36 -5.91 -3.95 -8.46
N MET A 37 -7.01 -3.93 -7.69
CA MET A 37 -8.35 -4.21 -8.24
C MET A 37 -8.90 -3.03 -9.04
N ARG A 38 -8.46 -1.80 -8.73
CA ARG A 38 -8.88 -0.58 -9.44
C ARG A 38 -7.89 -0.17 -10.54
N ARG A 39 -6.60 -0.44 -10.33
CA ARG A 39 -5.49 -0.07 -11.23
C ARG A 39 -4.55 -1.27 -11.43
N PRO A 40 -4.97 -2.29 -12.19
CA PRO A 40 -4.15 -3.48 -12.47
C PRO A 40 -2.94 -3.18 -13.38
N ASP A 41 -2.90 -2.00 -13.98
CA ASP A 41 -1.81 -1.49 -14.81
C ASP A 41 -0.62 -0.93 -14.01
N LEU A 42 -0.77 -0.77 -12.68
CA LEU A 42 0.29 -0.28 -11.81
C LEU A 42 1.14 -1.42 -11.26
N ASP A 43 2.46 -1.21 -11.20
CA ASP A 43 3.41 -2.14 -10.59
C ASP A 43 3.13 -2.36 -9.09
N ASP A 44 3.56 -3.51 -8.55
CA ASP A 44 3.37 -3.89 -7.14
C ASP A 44 3.90 -2.84 -6.15
N ASP A 45 4.98 -2.14 -6.51
CA ASP A 45 5.57 -1.06 -5.69
C ASP A 45 4.55 0.06 -5.41
N TRP A 46 3.68 0.39 -6.37
CA TRP A 46 2.61 1.37 -6.15
C TRP A 46 1.63 0.87 -5.10
N CYS A 47 1.24 -0.40 -5.19
CA CYS A 47 0.32 -1.01 -4.24
C CYS A 47 0.92 -0.98 -2.83
N GLU A 48 2.16 -1.44 -2.67
CA GLU A 48 2.83 -1.47 -1.37
C GLU A 48 2.92 -0.08 -0.73
N ILE A 49 3.38 0.92 -1.47
CA ILE A 49 3.55 2.28 -0.94
C ILE A 49 2.20 2.90 -0.58
N VAL A 50 1.19 2.77 -1.45
CA VAL A 50 -0.14 3.35 -1.25
C VAL A 50 -0.82 2.71 -0.03
N HIS A 51 -0.83 1.37 0.07
CA HIS A 51 -1.42 0.65 1.20
C HIS A 51 -0.70 0.94 2.51
N ARG A 52 0.63 1.00 2.49
CA ARG A 52 1.42 1.40 3.66
C ARG A 52 1.06 2.82 4.13
N ALA A 53 0.79 3.76 3.22
CA ALA A 53 0.53 5.16 3.55
C ALA A 53 -0.79 5.41 4.32
N PHE A 54 -1.75 4.49 4.27
CA PHE A 54 -2.99 4.57 5.05
C PHE A 54 -3.24 3.33 5.94
N HIS A 55 -2.22 2.49 6.16
CA HIS A 55 -2.34 1.31 7.00
C HIS A 55 -2.88 1.65 8.40
N ARG A 56 -3.73 0.80 8.97
CA ARG A 56 -4.36 1.07 10.29
C ARG A 56 -3.32 1.20 11.41
N ASP A 57 -2.31 0.35 11.37
CA ASP A 57 -1.20 0.34 12.31
C ASP A 57 -0.25 1.53 12.03
N PRO A 58 -0.09 2.49 12.98
CA PRO A 58 0.85 3.59 12.85
C PRO A 58 2.31 3.15 12.64
N ASP A 59 2.73 2.01 13.19
CA ASP A 59 4.11 1.54 13.11
C ASP A 59 4.46 1.00 11.73
N VAL A 60 3.44 0.52 11.00
CA VAL A 60 3.56 0.12 9.59
C VAL A 60 3.55 1.36 8.68
N ARG A 61 2.84 2.42 9.06
CA ARG A 61 2.71 3.63 8.24
C ARG A 61 4.04 4.36 8.05
N TYR A 62 4.05 5.27 7.07
CA TYR A 62 5.14 6.22 6.97
C TYR A 62 5.10 7.19 8.16
N PRO A 63 6.20 7.30 8.93
CA PRO A 63 6.24 8.17 10.11
C PRO A 63 6.20 9.66 9.72
N THR A 64 6.61 9.98 8.48
CA THR A 64 6.62 11.35 7.95
C THR A 64 6.21 11.38 6.49
N SER A 65 5.73 12.54 6.03
CA SER A 65 5.47 12.80 4.60
C SER A 65 6.74 12.68 3.76
N GLU A 66 7.89 13.04 4.31
CA GLU A 66 9.19 12.92 3.64
C GLU A 66 9.58 11.46 3.38
N ALA A 67 9.31 10.57 4.35
CA ALA A 67 9.53 9.14 4.16
C ALA A 67 8.67 8.56 3.03
N LEU A 68 7.41 9.01 2.93
CA LEU A 68 6.51 8.65 1.83
C LEU A 68 7.04 9.22 0.50
N ARG A 69 7.42 10.50 0.46
CA ARG A 69 7.94 11.16 -0.74
C ARG A 69 9.16 10.44 -1.31
N ARG A 70 10.09 10.02 -0.44
CA ARG A 70 11.31 9.29 -0.84
C ARG A 70 11.00 8.02 -1.62
N ASP A 71 9.96 7.29 -1.23
CA ASP A 71 9.58 6.03 -1.87
C ASP A 71 8.68 6.28 -3.10
N LEU A 72 7.88 7.36 -3.11
CA LEU A 72 7.02 7.74 -4.25
C LEU A 72 7.76 8.34 -5.45
N VAL A 73 8.75 9.21 -5.21
CA VAL A 73 9.42 9.97 -6.29
C VAL A 73 9.99 9.07 -7.41
N PRO A 74 10.67 7.94 -7.10
CA PRO A 74 11.17 7.05 -8.14
C PRO A 74 10.08 6.50 -9.08
N LEU A 75 8.86 6.29 -8.58
CA LEU A 75 7.78 5.71 -9.37
C LEU A 75 7.17 6.69 -10.38
N GLY A 76 7.12 7.98 -10.05
CA GLY A 76 6.52 9.02 -10.90
C GLY A 76 7.39 9.43 -12.09
N SER A 77 8.68 9.09 -12.10
CA SER A 77 9.65 9.51 -13.13
C SER A 77 9.91 8.45 -14.20
N GLY A 78 9.09 7.40 -14.30
CA GLY A 78 9.26 6.31 -15.28
C GLY A 78 10.36 5.30 -14.95
N GLY A 79 10.86 5.32 -13.71
CA GLY A 79 11.93 4.42 -13.25
C GLY A 79 11.44 3.51 -12.13
N THR A 80 10.61 2.51 -12.44
CA THR A 80 10.34 1.42 -11.50
C THR A 80 11.62 0.62 -11.30
N LYS A 81 12.31 0.89 -10.19
CA LYS A 81 13.36 0.02 -9.71
C LYS A 81 12.68 -1.27 -9.31
N LYS A 82 12.72 -2.29 -10.17
CA LYS A 82 12.45 -3.68 -9.78
C LYS A 82 13.31 -3.97 -8.55
N ARG A 83 12.75 -3.83 -7.34
CA ARG A 83 13.39 -4.35 -6.13
C ARG A 83 13.48 -5.83 -6.37
N ALA A 84 14.70 -6.28 -6.63
CA ALA A 84 15.03 -7.68 -6.76
C ALA A 84 14.49 -8.38 -5.51
N ARG A 85 13.35 -9.05 -5.64
CA ARG A 85 12.97 -10.13 -4.75
C ARG A 85 14.07 -11.17 -4.92
N THR A 86 15.09 -11.09 -4.08
CA THR A 86 16.02 -12.19 -3.86
C THR A 86 15.21 -13.27 -3.16
N ILE A 87 14.49 -14.04 -3.96
CA ILE A 87 14.07 -15.38 -3.61
C ILE A 87 15.30 -16.26 -3.92
N SER A 88 16.12 -16.43 -2.90
CA SER A 88 17.06 -17.53 -2.70
C SER A 88 17.26 -17.57 -1.19
N ASP A 89 16.46 -18.35 -0.48
CA ASP A 89 16.74 -19.77 -0.21
C ASP A 89 18.04 -19.95 0.59
N SER A 90 17.85 -20.37 1.84
CA SER A 90 18.71 -21.33 2.51
C SER A 90 17.93 -21.81 3.73
N GLY A 91 17.15 -22.87 3.52
CA GLY A 91 16.75 -23.75 4.62
C GLY A 91 17.95 -24.06 5.51
N ARG A 92 17.80 -23.84 6.81
CA ARG A 92 18.67 -24.39 7.86
C ARG A 92 17.82 -25.45 8.56
N SER A 93 17.90 -26.66 8.04
CA SER A 93 18.69 -27.77 8.58
C SER A 93 18.05 -28.38 9.83
N THR A 94 17.30 -29.48 9.69
CA THR A 94 17.72 -30.87 9.97
C THR A 94 17.98 -31.16 11.46
N ILE A 95 17.05 -31.90 12.06
CA ILE A 95 17.22 -33.04 12.99
C ILE A 95 18.18 -32.86 14.17
N GLY A 96 17.60 -32.87 15.37
CA GLY A 96 18.24 -33.28 16.62
C GLY A 96 17.20 -34.00 17.47
#